data_AF-A0A968WV32-F1
#
_entry.id   AF-A0A968WV32-F1
#
_cell.length_a   1.000
_cell.length_b   1.000
_cell.length_c   1.000
_cell.angle_alpha   90.00
_cell.angle_beta   90.00
_cell.angle_gamma   90.00
#
_symmetry.space_group_name_H-M   'P 1'
#
loop_
_entity.id
_entity.type
_entity.pdbx_description
1 polymer ?
#
loop_
_entity_poly.entity_id
_entity_poly.type
_entity_poly.pdbx_seq_one_letter_code
_entity_poly.pdbx_strand_id
1 'polypeptide(L)'
;MRRLLLALFALCLCAVSALAEERIRSFNADIRIDADSSIEVRETIAVNAEGFEIKRGILRDIPTTYTTRAGVRTVAGLDVVGVERNGAPENYAIEKLSNGVRIRIGRSDVFLDRATHVYEITYRVRRALGFFEDFDELYWNVTGNDWTFRIDAASVRIELPPGADIVQSAGYTGRQGEQGRGFQVTEETGARYAARTTSALQQGEGFTVAIAWQKGIVAAPSEAVKFNWWIRDNAGLFALLAGIAAVLGYYLFAWTRVGRDPPEGTIVPLFHPPEGLGPAASRFIWRQSFDDRAFAAGLVGLAVKKRLTIGDDDGDFWIERKADNGPPLTQSEAALMRALPASRTELKQENHRRIGGAGGHSAIGWCANTKVRFSCAISAGSRLEPRSPAPY
;
A
#
# COMPACT_ATOMS: atom_id res chain seq x y z
N MET A 1 51.31 45.62 7.56
CA MET A 1 51.30 44.19 7.18
C MET A 1 50.03 43.44 7.59
N ARG A 2 49.64 43.41 8.89
CA ARG A 2 48.45 42.67 9.37
C ARG A 2 47.11 43.04 8.69
N ARG A 3 46.88 44.33 8.42
CA ARG A 3 45.68 44.80 7.70
C ARG A 3 45.65 44.41 6.22
N LEU A 4 46.83 44.32 5.59
CA LEU A 4 46.98 43.89 4.20
C LEU A 4 46.72 42.37 4.07
N LEU A 5 47.22 41.58 5.02
CA LEU A 5 46.97 40.13 5.10
C LEU A 5 45.50 39.81 5.35
N LEU A 6 44.82 40.56 6.24
CA LEU A 6 43.38 40.40 6.47
C LEU A 6 42.54 40.76 5.23
N ALA A 7 42.93 41.80 4.49
CA ALA A 7 42.25 42.18 3.26
C ALA A 7 42.47 41.13 2.15
N LEU A 8 43.68 40.59 1.99
CA LEU A 8 43.99 39.50 1.05
C LEU A 8 43.26 38.19 1.41
N PHE A 9 43.15 37.88 2.71
CA PHE A 9 42.40 36.72 3.19
C PHE A 9 40.89 36.87 2.93
N ALA A 10 40.32 38.05 3.20
CA ALA A 10 38.93 38.35 2.87
C ALA A 10 38.66 38.33 1.35
N LEU A 11 39.60 38.81 0.54
CA LEU A 11 39.51 38.75 -0.92
C LEU A 11 39.60 37.30 -1.43
N CYS A 12 40.43 36.45 -0.83
CA CYS A 12 40.49 35.01 -1.15
C CYS A 12 39.22 34.29 -0.72
N LEU A 13 38.64 34.60 0.45
CA LEU A 13 37.37 34.05 0.91
C LEU A 13 36.19 34.45 0.01
N CYS A 14 36.18 35.67 -0.53
CA CYS A 14 35.19 36.10 -1.52
C CYS A 14 35.44 35.51 -2.92
N ALA A 15 36.69 35.23 -3.30
CA ALA A 15 37.04 34.61 -4.59
C ALA A 15 36.68 33.11 -4.64
N VAL A 16 36.67 32.41 -3.49
CA VAL A 16 36.22 31.01 -3.38
C VAL A 16 34.69 30.89 -3.58
N SER A 17 33.94 31.99 -3.53
CA SER A 17 32.50 32.02 -3.84
C SER A 17 32.18 32.08 -5.34
N ALA A 18 33.18 32.03 -6.23
CA ALA A 18 32.96 31.61 -7.62
C ALA A 18 32.70 30.08 -7.62
N LEU A 19 31.55 29.70 -7.08
CA LEU A 19 31.19 28.32 -6.78
C LEU A 19 31.09 27.50 -8.07
N ALA A 20 31.84 26.40 -8.07
CA ALA A 20 31.66 25.23 -8.92
C ALA A 20 30.26 24.62 -8.65
N GLU A 21 29.22 25.22 -9.23
CA GLU A 21 27.83 24.78 -9.12
C GLU A 21 27.45 23.94 -10.35
N GLU A 22 26.88 22.77 -10.09
CA GLU A 22 26.25 21.96 -11.13
C GLU A 22 24.88 22.51 -11.47
N ARG A 23 24.66 22.76 -12.76
CA ARG A 23 23.46 23.41 -13.27
C ARG A 23 23.22 23.05 -14.72
N ILE A 24 22.00 23.26 -15.19
CA ILE A 24 21.67 23.22 -16.61
C ILE A 24 21.78 24.64 -17.15
N ARG A 25 22.77 24.89 -18.00
CA ARG A 25 22.98 26.20 -18.64
C ARG A 25 21.90 26.49 -19.69
N SER A 26 21.52 25.48 -20.46
CA SER A 26 20.45 25.59 -21.43
C SER A 26 19.73 24.26 -21.63
N PHE A 27 18.41 24.36 -21.81
CA PHE A 27 17.54 23.25 -22.18
C PHE A 27 16.73 23.66 -23.41
N ASN A 28 17.00 23.07 -24.56
CA ASN A 28 16.28 23.37 -25.80
C ASN A 28 15.54 22.12 -26.26
N ALA A 29 14.24 22.24 -26.52
CA ALA A 29 13.44 21.15 -27.09
C ALA A 29 12.95 21.54 -28.48
N ASP A 30 13.32 20.76 -29.48
CA ASP A 30 12.76 20.82 -30.83
C ASP A 30 11.74 19.69 -30.97
N ILE A 31 10.48 20.04 -31.22
CA ILE A 31 9.35 19.11 -31.28
C ILE A 31 8.73 19.19 -32.66
N ARG A 32 8.63 18.04 -33.33
CA ARG A 32 7.96 17.90 -34.63
C ARG A 32 6.77 16.98 -34.47
N ILE A 33 5.59 17.43 -34.84
CA ILE A 33 4.38 16.62 -34.80
C ILE A 33 4.19 15.95 -36.16
N ASP A 34 4.01 14.63 -36.15
CA ASP A 34 3.78 13.81 -37.33
C ASP A 34 2.28 13.66 -37.62
N ALA A 35 1.93 13.45 -38.89
CA ALA A 35 0.53 13.22 -39.31
C ALA A 35 -0.08 11.93 -38.72
N ASP A 36 0.74 10.98 -38.26
CA ASP A 36 0.31 9.76 -37.56
C ASP A 36 0.02 9.96 -36.06
N SER A 37 0.01 11.22 -35.60
CA SER A 37 -0.17 11.63 -34.21
C SER A 37 0.96 11.24 -33.26
N SER A 38 2.12 10.82 -33.79
CA SER A 38 3.35 10.75 -33.01
C SER A 38 4.05 12.11 -32.97
N ILE A 39 4.89 12.31 -31.97
CA ILE A 39 5.77 13.47 -31.90
C ILE A 39 7.21 12.97 -31.83
N GLU A 40 8.08 13.66 -32.54
CA GLU A 40 9.52 13.48 -32.45
C GLU A 40 10.08 14.66 -31.64
N VAL A 41 10.85 14.34 -30.61
CA VAL A 41 11.44 15.34 -29.72
C VAL A 41 12.95 15.17 -29.75
N ARG A 42 13.64 16.29 -29.96
CA ARG A 42 15.09 16.42 -29.83
C ARG A 42 15.37 17.42 -28.72
N GLU A 43 15.91 16.94 -27.61
CA GLU A 43 16.33 17.77 -26.49
C GLU A 43 17.84 18.01 -26.55
N THR A 44 18.27 19.26 -26.51
CA THR A 44 19.68 19.65 -26.37
C THR A 44 19.89 20.28 -25.00
N ILE A 45 20.64 19.61 -24.13
CA ILE A 45 20.81 19.96 -22.72
C ILE A 45 22.28 20.22 -22.43
N ALA A 46 22.64 21.48 -22.18
CA ALA A 46 24.00 21.85 -21.78
C ALA A 46 24.09 21.88 -20.25
N VAL A 47 24.87 20.98 -19.67
CA VAL A 47 25.05 20.87 -18.22
C VAL A 47 26.47 21.23 -17.82
N ASN A 48 26.62 21.97 -16.73
CA ASN A 48 27.91 22.24 -16.10
C ASN A 48 28.20 21.12 -15.10
N ALA A 49 29.16 20.23 -15.40
CA ALA A 49 29.56 19.15 -14.51
C ALA A 49 30.76 19.57 -13.66
N GLU A 50 30.66 19.38 -12.35
CA GLU A 50 31.74 19.69 -11.38
C GLU A 50 32.18 18.44 -10.61
N GLY A 51 31.49 17.31 -10.83
CA GLY A 51 31.80 16.00 -10.26
C GLY A 51 31.13 15.74 -8.91
N PHE A 52 30.06 16.48 -8.58
CA PHE A 52 29.32 16.34 -7.31
C PHE A 52 28.11 15.41 -7.44
N GLU A 53 27.12 15.73 -8.25
CA GLU A 53 26.02 14.85 -8.66
C GLU A 53 26.19 14.39 -10.11
N ILE A 54 26.63 15.28 -11.01
CA ILE A 54 26.93 14.98 -12.42
C ILE A 54 28.33 14.35 -12.54
N LYS A 55 28.46 13.12 -12.02
CA LYS A 55 29.75 12.40 -12.01
C LYS A 55 30.02 11.63 -13.28
N ARG A 56 28.98 11.06 -13.88
CA ARG A 56 29.10 10.00 -14.91
C ARG A 56 28.12 10.16 -16.07
N GLY A 57 27.31 11.20 -16.03
CA GLY A 57 26.20 11.41 -16.94
C GLY A 57 25.03 12.09 -16.25
N ILE A 58 23.88 12.09 -16.92
CA ILE A 58 22.65 12.73 -16.44
C ILE A 58 21.50 11.72 -16.43
N LEU A 59 20.47 12.01 -15.63
CA LEU A 59 19.21 11.28 -15.61
C LEU A 59 18.15 12.14 -16.26
N ARG A 60 17.47 11.62 -17.28
CA ARG A 60 16.34 12.29 -17.92
C ARG A 60 15.07 11.49 -17.65
N ASP A 61 14.21 12.03 -16.80
CA ASP A 61 12.93 11.41 -16.44
C ASP A 61 11.82 12.00 -17.29
N ILE A 62 11.11 11.16 -18.02
CA ILE A 62 10.01 11.55 -18.91
C ILE A 62 8.75 10.89 -18.37
N PRO A 63 7.80 11.66 -17.80
CA PRO A 63 6.49 11.14 -17.44
C PRO A 63 5.80 10.56 -18.68
N THR A 64 5.36 9.32 -18.60
CA THR A 64 4.58 8.67 -19.68
C THR A 64 3.29 8.07 -19.16
N THR A 65 3.09 8.05 -17.84
CA THR A 65 1.86 7.58 -17.22
C THR A 65 1.09 8.75 -16.65
N TYR A 66 -0.18 8.87 -17.04
CA TYR A 66 -1.09 9.90 -16.56
C TYR A 66 -2.39 9.28 -16.06
N THR A 67 -3.02 9.95 -15.12
CA THR A 67 -4.37 9.62 -14.66
C THR A 67 -5.33 10.67 -15.19
N THR A 68 -6.35 10.24 -15.92
CA THR A 68 -7.38 11.15 -16.44
C THR A 68 -8.27 11.65 -15.30
N ARG A 69 -9.10 12.68 -15.56
CA ARG A 69 -10.09 13.17 -14.58
C ARG A 69 -11.07 12.09 -14.11
N ALA A 70 -11.31 11.06 -14.93
CA ALA A 70 -12.15 9.92 -14.59
C ALA A 70 -11.42 8.86 -13.73
N GLY A 71 -10.18 9.11 -13.29
CA GLY A 71 -9.37 8.19 -12.49
C GLY A 71 -8.74 7.04 -13.31
N VAL A 72 -8.81 7.10 -14.63
CA VAL A 72 -8.33 6.04 -15.53
C VAL A 72 -6.85 6.27 -15.88
N ARG A 73 -6.06 5.20 -15.83
CA ARG A 73 -4.64 5.23 -16.24
C ARG A 73 -4.52 5.25 -17.76
N THR A 74 -3.68 6.15 -18.27
CA THR A 74 -3.27 6.27 -19.67
C THR A 74 -1.75 6.22 -19.75
N VAL A 75 -1.21 5.42 -20.68
CA VAL A 75 0.24 5.29 -20.87
C VAL A 75 0.66 5.71 -22.28
N ALA A 76 1.45 6.78 -22.38
CA ALA A 76 2.10 7.20 -23.60
C ALA A 76 3.25 6.24 -23.95
N GLY A 77 3.41 5.94 -25.23
CA GLY A 77 4.54 5.16 -25.73
C GLY A 77 5.76 6.06 -25.90
N LEU A 78 6.94 5.64 -25.45
CA LEU A 78 8.20 6.37 -25.59
C LEU A 78 9.25 5.43 -26.19
N ASP A 79 9.77 5.79 -27.35
CA ASP A 79 10.86 5.10 -28.03
C ASP A 79 12.07 6.03 -28.11
N VAL A 80 13.16 5.72 -27.40
CA VAL A 80 14.42 6.46 -27.51
C VAL A 80 15.12 6.08 -28.81
N VAL A 81 15.40 7.06 -29.66
CA VAL A 81 16.05 6.87 -30.96
C VAL A 81 17.57 6.90 -30.80
N GLY A 82 18.09 7.87 -30.06
CA GLY A 82 19.53 8.05 -29.89
C GLY A 82 19.87 9.05 -28.79
N VAL A 83 21.10 8.93 -28.30
CA VAL A 83 21.69 9.87 -27.33
C VAL A 83 23.11 10.17 -27.76
N GLU A 84 23.46 11.45 -27.77
CA GLU A 84 24.81 11.93 -28.00
C GLU A 84 25.29 12.78 -26.82
N ARG A 85 26.61 12.79 -26.60
CA ARG A 85 27.29 13.73 -25.73
C ARG A 85 28.42 14.38 -26.50
N ASN A 86 28.41 15.71 -26.56
CA ASN A 86 29.40 16.52 -27.28
C ASN A 86 29.54 16.13 -28.76
N GLY A 87 28.42 15.77 -29.41
CA GLY A 87 28.37 15.39 -30.84
C GLY A 87 28.87 13.98 -31.16
N ALA A 88 29.10 13.14 -30.14
CA ALA A 88 29.42 11.73 -30.30
C ALA A 88 28.35 10.86 -29.63
N PRO A 89 28.01 9.67 -30.17
CA PRO A 89 27.09 8.74 -29.53
C PRO A 89 27.50 8.43 -28.09
N GLU A 90 26.52 8.40 -27.19
CA GLU A 90 26.72 8.13 -25.75
C GLU A 90 25.88 6.94 -25.29
N ASN A 91 26.38 6.21 -24.30
CA ASN A 91 25.67 5.06 -23.77
C ASN A 91 24.48 5.52 -22.93
N TYR A 92 23.38 4.77 -22.99
CA TYR A 92 22.23 5.01 -22.11
C TYR A 92 21.53 3.70 -21.75
N ALA A 93 20.76 3.74 -20.67
CA ALA A 93 19.87 2.67 -20.25
C ALA A 93 18.48 3.23 -19.99
N ILE A 94 17.46 2.43 -20.31
CA ILE A 94 16.05 2.76 -20.11
C ILE A 94 15.55 2.03 -18.86
N GLU A 95 15.04 2.79 -17.89
CA GLU A 95 14.51 2.29 -16.63
C GLU A 95 13.02 2.66 -16.52
N LYS A 96 12.17 1.72 -16.08
CA LYS A 96 10.75 1.99 -15.83
C LYS A 96 10.58 2.66 -14.47
N LEU A 97 9.87 3.78 -14.44
CA LEU A 97 9.43 4.47 -13.22
C LEU A 97 7.94 4.21 -12.96
N SER A 98 7.46 4.55 -11.77
CA SER A 98 6.04 4.44 -11.42
C SER A 98 5.15 5.36 -12.29
N ASN A 99 5.66 6.54 -12.65
CA ASN A 99 4.98 7.59 -13.43
C ASN A 99 5.53 7.75 -14.86
N GLY A 100 6.52 6.96 -15.29
CA GLY A 100 7.14 7.19 -16.58
C GLY A 100 8.36 6.33 -16.88
N VAL A 101 9.31 6.93 -17.60
CA VAL A 101 10.56 6.30 -18.02
C VAL A 101 11.74 7.19 -17.63
N ARG A 102 12.81 6.59 -17.13
CA ARG A 102 14.10 7.23 -16.90
C ARG A 102 15.09 6.81 -17.97
N ILE A 103 15.68 7.78 -18.65
CA ILE A 103 16.83 7.59 -19.52
C ILE A 103 18.07 7.91 -18.69
N ARG A 104 18.80 6.88 -18.28
CA ARG A 104 20.07 7.05 -17.57
C ARG A 104 21.20 7.11 -18.60
N ILE A 105 21.75 8.29 -18.79
CA ILE A 105 22.77 8.57 -19.81
C ILE A 105 24.15 8.52 -19.17
N GLY A 106 25.12 7.94 -19.88
CA GLY A 106 26.50 7.75 -19.44
C GLY A 106 26.80 6.35 -18.91
N ARG A 107 28.06 6.15 -18.51
CA ARG A 107 28.60 4.84 -18.11
C ARG A 107 28.95 4.80 -16.62
N SER A 108 28.63 3.71 -15.94
CA SER A 108 28.85 3.57 -14.49
C SER A 108 30.33 3.56 -14.08
N ASP A 109 31.23 3.23 -15.01
CA ASP A 109 32.67 3.11 -14.81
C ASP A 109 33.47 4.31 -15.32
N VAL A 110 32.84 5.30 -15.95
CA VAL A 110 33.53 6.46 -16.53
C VAL A 110 33.07 7.75 -15.89
N PHE A 111 34.03 8.47 -15.28
CA PHE A 111 33.80 9.81 -14.76
C PHE A 111 33.88 10.85 -15.88
N LEU A 112 33.05 11.88 -15.75
CA LEU A 112 33.09 13.06 -16.60
C LEU A 112 34.18 14.02 -16.12
N ASP A 113 34.79 14.71 -17.08
CA ASP A 113 35.65 15.85 -16.79
C ASP A 113 34.82 16.99 -16.19
N ARG A 114 35.48 17.85 -15.41
CA ARG A 114 34.85 19.08 -14.91
C ARG A 114 34.76 20.10 -16.03
N ALA A 115 33.65 20.09 -16.73
CA ALA A 115 33.41 20.93 -17.90
C ALA A 115 31.91 21.05 -18.18
N THR A 116 31.58 21.91 -19.15
CA THR A 116 30.25 21.86 -19.76
C THR A 116 30.17 20.68 -20.73
N HIS A 117 29.14 19.87 -20.57
CA HIS A 117 28.79 18.78 -21.48
C HIS A 117 27.45 19.07 -22.13
N VAL A 118 27.35 18.83 -23.43
CA VAL A 118 26.12 18.99 -24.20
C VAL A 118 25.57 17.61 -24.51
N TYR A 119 24.37 17.32 -24.02
CA TYR A 119 23.65 16.10 -24.34
C TYR A 119 22.60 16.39 -25.39
N GLU A 120 22.47 15.47 -26.35
CA GLU A 120 21.37 15.46 -27.30
C GLU A 120 20.60 14.16 -27.14
N ILE A 121 19.29 14.26 -26.92
CA ILE A 121 18.41 13.12 -26.73
C ILE A 121 17.32 13.19 -27.79
N THR A 122 17.24 12.18 -28.65
CA THR A 122 16.18 12.07 -29.66
C THR A 122 15.27 10.91 -29.30
N TYR A 123 13.97 11.17 -29.22
CA TYR A 123 12.97 10.14 -28.94
C TYR A 123 11.64 10.44 -29.63
N ARG A 124 10.85 9.39 -29.82
CA ARG A 124 9.50 9.45 -30.38
C ARG A 124 8.48 9.13 -29.29
N VAL A 125 7.43 9.94 -29.21
CA VAL A 125 6.32 9.73 -28.28
C VAL A 125 5.04 9.48 -29.05
N ARG A 126 4.30 8.44 -28.67
CA ARG A 126 2.95 8.15 -29.18
C ARG A 126 1.92 8.38 -28.09
N ARG A 127 0.70 8.74 -28.49
CA ARG A 127 -0.41 9.06 -27.57
C ARG A 127 -0.12 10.27 -26.67
N ALA A 128 0.67 11.22 -27.19
CA ALA A 128 0.97 12.49 -26.51
C ALA A 128 -0.04 13.60 -26.83
N LEU A 129 -0.79 13.46 -27.93
CA LEU A 129 -1.76 14.46 -28.38
C LEU A 129 -3.12 14.27 -27.71
N GLY A 130 -3.74 15.38 -27.34
CA GLY A 130 -5.14 15.47 -26.94
C GLY A 130 -6.03 15.71 -28.16
N PHE A 131 -7.15 14.97 -28.24
CA PHE A 131 -8.15 15.13 -29.30
C PHE A 131 -9.45 15.63 -28.68
N PHE A 132 -9.78 16.91 -28.86
CA PHE A 132 -11.00 17.53 -28.33
C PHE A 132 -12.15 17.55 -29.36
N GLU A 133 -13.19 18.34 -29.16
CA GLU A 133 -14.27 18.46 -30.17
C GLU A 133 -13.83 19.38 -31.32
N ASP A 134 -13.34 20.57 -30.98
CA ASP A 134 -13.04 21.62 -31.97
C ASP A 134 -11.58 21.72 -32.39
N PHE A 135 -10.65 21.15 -31.61
CA PHE A 135 -9.21 21.24 -31.87
C PHE A 135 -8.45 19.97 -31.43
N ASP A 136 -7.24 19.83 -31.97
CA ASP A 136 -6.23 18.92 -31.45
C ASP A 136 -5.18 19.72 -30.70
N GLU A 137 -4.59 19.13 -29.65
CA GLU A 137 -3.68 19.83 -28.75
C GLU A 137 -2.45 18.98 -28.41
N LEU A 138 -1.29 19.66 -28.32
CA LEU A 138 -0.12 19.16 -27.62
C LEU A 138 0.03 19.94 -26.32
N TYR A 139 -0.18 19.28 -25.18
CA TYR A 139 0.20 19.77 -23.85
C TYR A 139 1.51 19.10 -23.44
N TRP A 140 2.60 19.85 -23.43
CA TRP A 140 3.94 19.28 -23.26
C TRP A 140 4.74 19.99 -22.17
N ASN A 141 5.23 19.22 -21.20
CA ASN A 141 6.20 19.70 -20.21
C ASN A 141 7.60 19.65 -20.83
N VAL A 142 8.06 20.78 -21.33
CA VAL A 142 9.31 20.97 -22.09
C VAL A 142 10.51 20.46 -21.31
N THR A 143 10.67 20.90 -20.06
CA THR A 143 11.84 20.55 -19.25
C THR A 143 11.57 19.37 -18.32
N GLY A 144 10.32 19.20 -17.85
CA GLY A 144 10.01 18.41 -16.66
C GLY A 144 10.22 19.20 -15.37
N ASN A 145 9.78 18.61 -14.24
CA ASN A 145 9.91 19.16 -12.89
C ASN A 145 10.86 18.32 -12.00
N ASP A 146 11.39 17.19 -12.50
CA ASP A 146 12.18 16.24 -11.71
C ASP A 146 13.67 16.61 -11.59
N TRP A 147 14.09 17.73 -12.19
CA TRP A 147 15.48 18.19 -12.14
C TRP A 147 15.87 18.66 -10.74
N THR A 148 16.97 18.12 -10.23
CA THR A 148 17.60 18.56 -8.97
C THR A 148 18.47 19.81 -9.15
N PHE A 149 18.67 20.24 -10.40
CA PHE A 149 19.50 21.37 -10.78
C PHE A 149 18.65 22.56 -11.23
N ARG A 150 19.14 23.77 -10.97
CA ARG A 150 18.64 24.99 -11.61
C ARG A 150 18.84 24.93 -13.13
N ILE A 151 17.87 25.47 -13.87
CA ILE A 151 17.93 25.65 -15.33
C ILE A 151 18.03 27.14 -15.63
N ASP A 152 19.17 27.59 -16.16
CA ASP A 152 19.42 29.00 -16.40
C ASP A 152 18.55 29.56 -17.54
N ALA A 153 18.36 28.79 -18.61
CA ALA A 153 17.48 29.14 -19.72
C ALA A 153 16.85 27.88 -20.34
N ALA A 154 15.57 27.95 -20.68
CA ALA A 154 14.89 26.92 -21.45
C ALA A 154 14.19 27.50 -22.66
N SER A 155 14.16 26.75 -23.76
CA SER A 155 13.41 27.12 -24.97
C SER A 155 12.76 25.91 -25.62
N VAL A 156 11.70 26.18 -26.37
CA VAL A 156 10.99 25.17 -27.17
C VAL A 156 10.72 25.73 -28.55
N ARG A 157 10.86 24.88 -29.56
CA ARG A 157 10.34 25.09 -30.92
C ARG A 157 9.44 23.93 -31.28
N ILE A 158 8.26 24.23 -31.80
CA ILE A 158 7.26 23.25 -32.19
C ILE A 158 6.90 23.50 -33.65
N GLU A 159 7.00 22.44 -34.45
CA GLU A 159 6.56 22.41 -35.84
C GLU A 159 5.35 21.48 -35.97
N LEU A 160 4.20 22.06 -36.32
CA LEU A 160 2.98 21.33 -36.63
C LEU A 160 3.08 20.70 -38.02
N PRO A 161 2.27 19.66 -38.32
CA PRO A 161 2.25 19.06 -39.65
C PRO A 161 1.82 20.07 -40.74
N PRO A 162 2.19 19.86 -42.01
CA PRO A 162 1.74 20.71 -43.11
C PRO A 162 0.21 20.88 -43.13
N GLY A 163 -0.24 22.12 -43.24
CA GLY A 163 -1.67 22.48 -43.26
C GLY A 163 -2.30 22.70 -41.89
N ALA A 164 -1.56 22.51 -40.79
CA ALA A 164 -1.98 22.99 -39.47
C ALA A 164 -1.65 24.47 -39.29
N ASP A 165 -2.55 25.16 -38.58
CA ASP A 165 -2.39 26.53 -38.12
C ASP A 165 -2.69 26.57 -36.63
N ILE A 166 -1.82 27.23 -35.87
CA ILE A 166 -2.01 27.42 -34.44
C ILE A 166 -3.26 28.29 -34.24
N VAL A 167 -4.23 27.77 -33.48
CA VAL A 167 -5.46 28.50 -33.15
C VAL A 167 -5.43 29.06 -31.72
N GLN A 168 -4.66 28.42 -30.84
CA GLN A 168 -4.51 28.83 -29.45
C GLN A 168 -3.18 28.31 -28.90
N SER A 169 -2.53 29.12 -28.06
CA SER A 169 -1.35 28.71 -27.30
C SER A 169 -1.42 29.18 -25.85
N ALA A 170 -0.75 28.44 -24.97
CA ALA A 170 -0.51 28.82 -23.58
C ALA A 170 0.86 28.30 -23.14
N GLY A 171 1.42 28.92 -22.10
CA GLY A 171 2.65 28.46 -21.46
C GLY A 171 2.60 28.70 -19.97
N TYR A 172 3.37 27.89 -19.24
CA TYR A 172 3.40 27.89 -17.78
C TYR A 172 4.82 27.64 -17.29
N THR A 173 5.23 28.35 -16.26
CA THR A 173 6.48 28.10 -15.53
C THR A 173 6.19 27.89 -14.05
N GLY A 174 7.03 27.11 -13.36
CA GLY A 174 6.96 26.93 -11.92
C GLY A 174 6.88 25.46 -11.53
N ARG A 175 6.56 25.20 -10.26
CA ARG A 175 6.42 23.86 -9.72
C ARG A 175 5.15 23.19 -10.22
N GLN A 176 5.04 21.87 -10.01
CA GLN A 176 3.86 21.11 -10.40
C GLN A 176 2.57 21.74 -9.85
N GLY A 177 1.64 22.11 -10.75
CA GLY A 177 0.37 22.74 -10.42
C GLY A 177 0.39 24.28 -10.39
N GLU A 178 1.56 24.91 -10.44
CA GLU A 178 1.68 26.36 -10.56
C GLU A 178 1.47 26.83 -12.00
N GLN A 179 0.96 28.06 -12.16
CA GLN A 179 0.66 28.67 -13.47
C GLN A 179 1.45 29.97 -13.65
N GLY A 180 2.74 29.95 -13.34
CA GLY A 180 3.62 31.11 -13.50
C GLY A 180 3.77 31.49 -14.98
N ARG A 181 4.18 32.75 -15.22
CA ARG A 181 4.30 33.35 -16.56
C ARG A 181 5.73 33.80 -16.88
N GLY A 182 6.74 33.09 -16.35
CA GLY A 182 8.16 33.38 -16.54
C GLY A 182 8.69 32.97 -17.92
N PHE A 183 7.94 33.25 -18.98
CA PHE A 183 8.28 32.90 -20.35
C PHE A 183 7.77 33.98 -21.32
N GLN A 184 8.26 33.92 -22.56
CA GLN A 184 7.78 34.74 -23.66
C GLN A 184 7.71 33.91 -24.94
N VAL A 185 6.68 34.17 -25.75
CA VAL A 185 6.54 33.62 -27.10
C VAL A 185 7.42 34.44 -28.04
N THR A 186 8.23 33.78 -28.85
CA THR A 186 9.16 34.39 -29.82
C THR A 186 8.74 34.16 -31.27
N GLU A 187 7.96 33.12 -31.55
CA GLU A 187 7.36 32.85 -32.85
C GLU A 187 6.00 32.18 -32.64
N GLU A 188 4.98 32.62 -33.37
CA GLU A 188 3.67 31.99 -33.43
C GLU A 188 3.07 32.36 -34.79
N THR A 189 3.38 31.57 -35.80
CA THR A 189 3.05 31.89 -37.19
C THR A 189 2.73 30.62 -37.98
N GLY A 190 1.47 30.49 -38.38
CA GLY A 190 0.97 29.30 -39.07
C GLY A 190 1.24 28.03 -38.26
N ALA A 191 2.07 27.14 -38.82
CA ALA A 191 2.45 25.86 -38.23
C ALA A 191 3.64 25.92 -37.24
N ARG A 192 4.26 27.09 -37.02
CA ARG A 192 5.47 27.21 -36.19
C ARG A 192 5.21 27.99 -34.91
N TYR A 193 5.66 27.41 -33.80
CA TYR A 193 5.65 28.02 -32.47
C TYR A 193 7.06 27.99 -31.87
N ALA A 194 7.47 29.07 -31.21
CA ALA A 194 8.67 29.11 -30.41
C ALA A 194 8.47 29.95 -29.15
N ALA A 195 8.98 29.47 -28.02
CA ALA A 195 8.94 30.19 -26.76
C ALA A 195 10.19 29.93 -25.92
N ARG A 196 10.50 30.84 -25.01
CA ARG A 196 11.64 30.71 -24.08
C ARG A 196 11.32 31.28 -22.71
N THR A 197 12.02 30.80 -21.69
CA THR A 197 11.92 31.38 -20.34
C THR A 197 12.52 32.79 -20.29
N THR A 198 11.96 33.64 -19.43
CA THR A 198 12.46 35.01 -19.16
C THR A 198 13.28 35.09 -17.88
N SER A 199 13.22 34.04 -17.05
CA SER A 199 14.01 33.84 -15.85
C SER A 199 14.50 32.40 -15.76
N ALA A 200 15.50 32.17 -14.91
CA ALA A 200 15.94 30.81 -14.59
C ALA A 200 14.84 30.05 -13.82
N LEU A 201 14.75 28.75 -14.06
CA LEU A 201 13.89 27.83 -13.33
C LEU A 201 14.67 27.26 -12.15
N GLN A 202 14.13 27.39 -10.94
CA GLN A 202 14.71 26.80 -9.73
C GLN A 202 14.55 25.28 -9.71
N GLN A 203 15.22 24.61 -8.77
CA GLN A 203 15.02 23.18 -8.52
C GLN A 203 13.53 22.85 -8.33
N GLY A 204 13.05 21.85 -9.06
CA GLY A 204 11.63 21.44 -9.05
C GLY A 204 10.70 22.29 -9.92
N GLU A 205 11.16 23.41 -10.46
CA GLU A 205 10.39 24.20 -11.42
C GLU A 205 10.58 23.66 -12.84
N GLY A 206 9.56 23.84 -13.68
CA GLY A 206 9.56 23.40 -15.06
C GLY A 206 8.96 24.45 -15.99
N PHE A 207 9.10 24.20 -17.29
CA PHE A 207 8.47 24.98 -18.36
C PHE A 207 7.56 24.07 -19.17
N THR A 208 6.31 24.47 -19.34
CA THR A 208 5.27 23.72 -20.04
C THR A 208 4.60 24.61 -21.08
N VAL A 209 4.23 24.04 -22.23
CA VAL A 209 3.47 24.73 -23.28
C VAL A 209 2.27 23.87 -23.69
N ALA A 210 1.21 24.54 -24.10
CA ALA A 210 0.01 23.94 -24.67
C ALA A 210 -0.29 24.61 -26.00
N ILE A 211 -0.27 23.86 -27.09
CA ILE A 211 -0.49 24.38 -28.45
C ILE A 211 -1.66 23.62 -29.06
N ALA A 212 -2.65 24.36 -29.54
CA ALA A 212 -3.83 23.81 -30.22
C ALA A 212 -3.89 24.25 -31.68
N TRP A 213 -4.38 23.37 -32.53
CA TRP A 213 -4.60 23.61 -33.97
C TRP A 213 -5.92 22.99 -34.43
N GLN A 214 -6.34 23.32 -35.65
CA GLN A 214 -7.60 22.86 -36.23
C GLN A 214 -7.68 21.33 -36.37
N LYS A 215 -8.90 20.80 -36.29
CA LYS A 215 -9.17 19.37 -36.46
C LYS A 215 -8.80 18.82 -37.84
N GLY A 216 -8.48 17.53 -37.85
CA GLY A 216 -8.37 16.74 -39.07
C GLY A 216 -7.00 16.79 -39.74
N ILE A 217 -6.01 17.42 -39.11
CA ILE A 217 -4.64 17.46 -39.63
C ILE A 217 -3.85 16.20 -39.23
N VAL A 218 -4.05 15.71 -38.01
CA VAL A 218 -3.41 14.48 -37.50
C VAL A 218 -4.40 13.34 -37.39
N ALA A 219 -3.93 12.10 -37.56
CA ALA A 219 -4.75 10.91 -37.53
C ALA A 219 -5.23 10.57 -36.10
N ALA A 220 -6.46 10.96 -35.78
CA ALA A 220 -7.07 10.61 -34.50
C ALA A 220 -7.30 9.09 -34.37
N PRO A 221 -7.02 8.49 -33.19
CA PRO A 221 -7.29 7.08 -32.97
C PRO A 221 -8.80 6.81 -32.93
N SER A 222 -9.24 5.71 -33.54
CA SER A 222 -10.63 5.28 -33.48
C SER A 222 -11.04 4.87 -32.06
N GLU A 223 -12.34 4.88 -31.78
CA GLU A 223 -12.88 4.46 -30.47
C GLU A 223 -12.50 3.01 -30.12
N ALA A 224 -12.43 2.11 -31.11
CA ALA A 224 -11.96 0.74 -30.91
C ALA A 224 -10.48 0.68 -30.47
N VAL A 225 -9.63 1.54 -31.04
CA VAL A 225 -8.21 1.64 -30.66
C VAL A 225 -8.09 2.20 -29.25
N LYS A 226 -8.82 3.28 -28.92
CA LYS A 226 -8.86 3.86 -27.57
C LYS A 226 -9.32 2.84 -26.53
N PHE A 227 -10.37 2.06 -26.84
CA PHE A 227 -10.86 1.01 -25.95
C PHE A 227 -9.83 -0.10 -25.72
N ASN A 228 -9.14 -0.56 -26.77
CA ASN A 228 -8.07 -1.54 -26.61
C ASN A 228 -6.90 -0.99 -25.78
N TRP A 229 -6.52 0.27 -25.95
CA TRP A 229 -5.53 0.91 -25.08
C TRP A 229 -5.99 0.96 -23.62
N TRP A 230 -7.26 1.31 -23.38
CA TRP A 230 -7.83 1.34 -22.04
C TRP A 230 -7.73 -0.03 -21.35
N ILE A 231 -8.10 -1.12 -22.05
CA ILE A 231 -7.97 -2.48 -21.52
C ILE A 231 -6.51 -2.82 -21.19
N ARG A 232 -5.57 -2.50 -22.09
CA ARG A 232 -4.14 -2.78 -21.89
C ARG A 232 -3.54 -1.99 -20.74
N ASP A 233 -3.80 -0.68 -20.69
CA ASP A 233 -3.26 0.22 -19.66
C ASP A 233 -3.81 -0.13 -18.26
N ASN A 234 -4.99 -0.76 -18.18
CA ASN A 234 -5.65 -1.16 -16.95
C ASN A 234 -5.69 -2.69 -16.75
N ALA A 235 -4.88 -3.46 -17.48
CA ALA A 235 -4.87 -4.92 -17.43
C ALA A 235 -4.65 -5.48 -16.02
N GLY A 236 -3.84 -4.79 -15.19
CA GLY A 236 -3.63 -5.17 -13.79
C GLY A 236 -4.90 -5.13 -12.95
N LEU A 237 -5.79 -4.16 -13.19
CA LEU A 237 -7.10 -4.08 -12.52
C LEU A 237 -7.99 -5.26 -12.94
N PHE A 238 -8.03 -5.57 -14.23
CA PHE A 238 -8.80 -6.71 -14.72
C PHE A 238 -8.26 -8.05 -14.21
N ALA A 239 -6.94 -8.21 -14.13
CA ALA A 239 -6.31 -9.39 -13.54
C ALA A 239 -6.68 -9.53 -12.04
N LEU A 240 -6.69 -8.42 -11.29
CA LEU A 240 -7.14 -8.41 -9.89
C LEU A 240 -8.61 -8.81 -9.76
N LEU A 241 -9.50 -8.19 -10.56
CA LEU A 241 -10.93 -8.50 -10.54
C LEU A 241 -11.20 -9.96 -10.94
N ALA A 242 -10.49 -10.47 -11.96
CA ALA A 242 -10.57 -11.87 -12.37
C ALA A 242 -10.08 -12.81 -11.26
N GLY A 243 -8.99 -12.47 -10.56
CA GLY A 243 -8.51 -13.21 -9.41
C GLY A 243 -9.52 -13.26 -8.27
N ILE A 244 -10.12 -12.11 -7.91
CA ILE A 244 -11.19 -12.04 -6.91
C ILE A 244 -12.40 -12.89 -7.33
N ALA A 245 -12.84 -12.76 -8.59
CA ALA A 245 -13.95 -13.54 -9.12
C ALA A 245 -13.66 -15.04 -9.12
N ALA A 246 -12.43 -15.46 -9.42
CA ALA A 246 -12.01 -16.86 -9.35
C ALA A 246 -12.06 -17.40 -7.92
N VAL A 247 -11.57 -16.64 -6.94
CA VAL A 247 -11.63 -17.02 -5.52
C VAL A 247 -13.08 -17.11 -5.04
N LEU A 248 -13.91 -16.13 -5.36
CA LEU A 248 -15.35 -16.15 -5.04
C LEU A 248 -16.06 -17.33 -5.71
N GLY A 249 -15.78 -17.58 -6.98
CA GLY A 249 -16.31 -18.70 -7.74
C GLY A 249 -15.91 -20.05 -7.13
N TYR A 250 -14.65 -20.19 -6.72
CA TYR A 250 -14.17 -21.37 -6.00
C TYR A 250 -14.90 -21.57 -4.68
N TYR A 251 -15.04 -20.53 -3.85
CA TYR A 251 -15.74 -20.65 -2.57
C TYR A 251 -17.23 -20.95 -2.75
N LEU A 252 -17.88 -20.34 -3.74
CA LEU A 252 -19.27 -20.64 -4.07
C LEU A 252 -19.41 -22.10 -4.52
N PHE A 253 -18.53 -22.57 -5.40
CA PHE A 253 -18.48 -23.96 -5.82
C PHE A 253 -18.27 -24.90 -4.63
N ALA A 254 -17.26 -24.66 -3.79
CA ALA A 254 -16.97 -25.47 -2.60
C ALA A 254 -18.17 -25.49 -1.63
N TRP A 255 -18.78 -24.34 -1.35
CA TRP A 255 -19.97 -24.25 -0.51
C TRP A 255 -21.13 -25.08 -1.07
N THR A 256 -21.40 -25.00 -2.37
CA THR A 256 -22.49 -25.81 -2.97
C THR A 256 -22.22 -27.32 -2.97
N ARG A 257 -20.94 -27.74 -2.96
CA ARG A 257 -20.55 -29.16 -3.00
C ARG A 257 -20.42 -29.80 -1.61
N VAL A 258 -19.87 -29.08 -0.63
CA VAL A 258 -19.52 -29.63 0.69
C VAL A 258 -19.91 -28.76 1.87
N GLY A 259 -20.26 -27.49 1.66
CA GLY A 259 -20.56 -26.54 2.74
C GLY A 259 -22.05 -26.33 3.01
N ARG A 260 -22.94 -27.00 2.27
CA ARG A 260 -24.37 -27.02 2.57
C ARG A 260 -24.61 -28.10 3.62
N ASP A 261 -25.06 -27.69 4.80
CA ASP A 261 -25.45 -28.62 5.83
C ASP A 261 -26.52 -29.57 5.29
N PRO A 262 -26.43 -30.87 5.61
CA PRO A 262 -27.50 -31.79 5.29
C PRO A 262 -28.81 -31.31 5.94
N PRO A 263 -29.98 -31.60 5.34
CA PRO A 263 -31.26 -31.26 5.95
C PRO A 263 -31.31 -31.82 7.36
N GLU A 264 -31.84 -31.02 8.30
CA GLU A 264 -31.94 -31.40 9.71
C GLU A 264 -32.67 -32.75 9.84
N GLY A 265 -32.01 -33.72 10.49
CA GLY A 265 -32.60 -35.01 10.79
C GLY A 265 -33.73 -34.90 11.82
N THR A 266 -34.45 -35.99 12.04
CA THR A 266 -35.53 -36.04 13.05
C THR A 266 -34.99 -35.73 14.45
N ILE A 267 -35.45 -34.65 15.06
CA ILE A 267 -35.10 -34.28 16.44
C ILE A 267 -35.87 -35.21 17.40
N VAL A 268 -35.16 -36.13 18.06
CA VAL A 268 -35.72 -36.97 19.12
C VAL A 268 -35.42 -36.34 20.48
N PRO A 269 -36.43 -35.92 21.28
CA PRO A 269 -36.19 -35.36 22.59
C PRO A 269 -35.66 -36.44 23.54
N LEU A 270 -34.48 -36.21 24.10
CA LEU A 270 -33.92 -37.01 25.19
C LEU A 270 -34.28 -36.35 26.53
N PHE A 271 -35.03 -37.06 27.37
CA PHE A 271 -35.45 -36.57 28.69
C PHE A 271 -34.44 -36.88 29.81
N HIS A 272 -33.38 -37.64 29.49
CA HIS A 272 -32.28 -37.93 30.40
C HIS A 272 -30.97 -37.36 29.83
N PRO A 273 -30.01 -36.96 30.69
CA PRO A 273 -28.69 -36.58 30.22
C PRO A 273 -28.00 -37.76 29.50
N PRO A 274 -27.01 -37.49 28.64
CA PRO A 274 -26.20 -38.56 28.04
C PRO A 274 -25.49 -39.39 29.13
N GLU A 275 -25.23 -40.66 28.83
CA GLU A 275 -24.59 -41.57 29.78
C GLU A 275 -23.24 -41.02 30.27
N GLY A 276 -22.97 -41.18 31.57
CA GLY A 276 -21.74 -40.72 32.21
C GLY A 276 -21.67 -39.21 32.49
N LEU A 277 -22.66 -38.42 32.08
CA LEU A 277 -22.70 -36.98 32.33
C LEU A 277 -23.66 -36.63 33.47
N GLY A 278 -23.10 -35.99 34.51
CA GLY A 278 -23.88 -35.35 35.56
C GLY A 278 -24.45 -34.00 35.11
N PRO A 279 -25.40 -33.43 35.85
CA PRO A 279 -26.10 -32.19 35.48
C PRO A 279 -25.15 -31.00 35.28
N ALA A 280 -24.10 -30.88 36.08
CA ALA A 280 -23.05 -29.87 35.91
C ALA A 280 -22.29 -30.01 34.58
N ALA A 281 -21.95 -31.25 34.19
CA ALA A 281 -21.23 -31.53 32.95
C ALA A 281 -22.11 -31.30 31.72
N SER A 282 -23.39 -31.69 31.77
CA SER A 282 -24.36 -31.41 30.70
C SER A 282 -24.53 -29.90 30.48
N ARG A 283 -24.57 -29.11 31.56
CA ARG A 283 -24.62 -27.66 31.47
C ARG A 283 -23.33 -27.08 30.87
N PHE A 284 -22.18 -27.58 31.30
CA PHE A 284 -20.89 -27.16 30.76
C PHE A 284 -20.81 -27.40 29.25
N ILE A 285 -21.26 -28.55 28.76
CA ILE A 285 -21.28 -28.85 27.32
C ILE A 285 -22.22 -27.90 26.58
N TRP A 286 -23.40 -27.66 27.13
CA TRP A 286 -24.39 -26.77 26.49
C TRP A 286 -23.95 -25.29 26.46
N ARG A 287 -23.31 -24.81 27.53
CA ARG A 287 -22.91 -23.40 27.68
C ARG A 287 -21.45 -23.12 27.39
N GLN A 288 -20.67 -24.17 27.13
CA GLN A 288 -19.22 -24.13 26.95
C GLN A 288 -18.48 -23.33 28.05
N SER A 289 -19.05 -23.29 29.26
CA SER A 289 -18.52 -22.55 30.40
C SER A 289 -19.01 -23.14 31.72
N PHE A 290 -18.25 -22.94 32.80
CA PHE A 290 -18.61 -23.39 34.15
C PHE A 290 -19.03 -22.20 35.00
N ASP A 291 -20.34 -22.02 35.17
CA ASP A 291 -20.95 -20.92 35.93
C ASP A 291 -21.48 -21.39 37.29
N ASP A 292 -21.93 -20.45 38.13
CA ASP A 292 -22.51 -20.77 39.45
C ASP A 292 -23.70 -21.73 39.36
N ARG A 293 -24.42 -21.70 38.23
CA ARG A 293 -25.52 -22.62 37.95
C ARG A 293 -25.02 -24.04 37.63
N ALA A 294 -23.87 -24.20 36.99
CA ALA A 294 -23.23 -25.49 36.81
C ALA A 294 -22.78 -26.07 38.16
N PHE A 295 -22.23 -25.24 39.05
CA PHE A 295 -21.91 -25.64 40.42
C PHE A 295 -23.15 -26.07 41.21
N ALA A 296 -24.20 -25.23 41.23
CA ALA A 296 -25.47 -25.55 41.88
C ALA A 296 -26.10 -26.83 41.33
N ALA A 297 -26.10 -27.01 40.00
CA ALA A 297 -26.58 -28.23 39.35
C ALA A 297 -25.79 -29.47 39.81
N GLY A 298 -24.47 -29.35 40.00
CA GLY A 298 -23.62 -30.39 40.57
C GLY A 298 -23.96 -30.74 42.02
N LEU A 299 -24.23 -29.74 42.87
CA LEU A 299 -24.67 -29.95 44.25
C LEU A 299 -26.02 -30.68 44.30
N VAL A 300 -26.97 -30.28 43.46
CA VAL A 300 -28.27 -30.95 43.32
C VAL A 300 -28.09 -32.39 42.84
N GLY A 301 -27.21 -32.63 41.86
CA GLY A 301 -26.88 -33.98 41.40
C GLY A 301 -26.34 -34.88 42.52
N LEU A 302 -25.45 -34.36 43.36
CA LEU A 302 -24.96 -35.05 44.56
C LEU A 302 -26.07 -35.30 45.59
N ALA A 303 -26.99 -34.35 45.75
CA ALA A 303 -28.12 -34.48 46.67
C ALA A 303 -29.12 -35.55 46.21
N VAL A 304 -29.45 -35.60 44.92
CA VAL A 304 -30.29 -36.65 44.32
C VAL A 304 -29.65 -38.03 44.51
N LYS A 305 -28.32 -38.12 44.40
CA LYS A 305 -27.57 -39.36 44.66
C LYS A 305 -27.36 -39.67 46.15
N LYS A 306 -27.98 -38.91 47.06
CA LYS A 306 -27.89 -39.07 48.53
C LYS A 306 -26.47 -38.95 49.09
N ARG A 307 -25.59 -38.20 48.42
CA ARG A 307 -24.17 -37.97 48.80
C ARG A 307 -23.98 -36.66 49.56
N LEU A 308 -24.93 -35.75 49.38
CA LEU A 308 -24.98 -34.44 49.99
C LEU A 308 -26.41 -34.22 50.52
N THR A 309 -26.55 -33.49 51.61
CA THR A 309 -27.83 -32.90 52.02
C THR A 309 -27.70 -31.39 51.90
N ILE A 310 -28.70 -30.79 51.29
CA ILE A 310 -28.86 -29.34 51.20
C ILE A 310 -30.02 -29.02 52.12
N GLY A 311 -29.78 -28.25 53.17
CA GLY A 311 -30.82 -27.77 54.06
C GLY A 311 -30.95 -26.26 53.97
N ASP A 312 -32.07 -25.76 54.48
CA ASP A 312 -32.44 -24.36 54.52
C ASP A 312 -33.00 -24.08 55.91
N ASP A 313 -32.39 -23.14 56.61
CA ASP A 313 -32.86 -22.63 57.90
C ASP A 313 -33.16 -21.14 57.73
N ASP A 314 -34.43 -20.79 57.51
CA ASP A 314 -34.94 -19.41 57.36
C ASP A 314 -34.18 -18.54 56.33
N GLY A 315 -33.84 -19.14 55.18
CA GLY A 315 -33.14 -18.47 54.07
C GLY A 315 -31.62 -18.67 54.08
N ASP A 316 -31.06 -19.26 55.14
CA ASP A 316 -29.66 -19.66 55.22
C ASP A 316 -29.48 -21.11 54.76
N PHE A 317 -28.98 -21.28 53.53
CA PHE A 317 -28.68 -22.60 52.98
C PHE A 317 -27.40 -23.18 53.58
N TRP A 318 -27.41 -24.48 53.88
CA TRP A 318 -26.25 -25.24 54.30
C TRP A 318 -26.11 -26.56 53.55
N ILE A 319 -24.88 -27.05 53.47
CA ILE A 319 -24.56 -28.33 52.86
C ILE A 319 -23.85 -29.25 53.84
N GLU A 320 -24.15 -30.54 53.79
CA GLU A 320 -23.51 -31.56 54.62
C GLU A 320 -23.30 -32.85 53.81
N ARG A 321 -22.09 -33.41 53.88
CA ARG A 321 -21.76 -34.67 53.20
C ARG A 321 -22.39 -35.84 53.95
N LYS A 322 -22.94 -36.80 53.20
CA LYS A 322 -23.47 -38.05 53.74
C LYS A 322 -22.52 -39.22 53.50
N ALA A 323 -22.62 -40.23 54.37
CA ALA A 323 -21.89 -41.49 54.23
C ALA A 323 -22.26 -42.20 52.91
N ASP A 324 -21.32 -43.00 52.40
CA ASP A 324 -21.33 -43.56 51.05
C ASP A 324 -22.40 -44.64 50.80
N ASN A 325 -23.67 -44.24 50.63
CA ASN A 325 -24.82 -45.16 50.53
C ASN A 325 -25.72 -44.97 49.27
N GLY A 326 -25.21 -44.37 48.21
CA GLY A 326 -25.97 -43.99 47.00
C GLY A 326 -25.42 -44.56 45.68
N PRO A 327 -26.00 -44.17 44.53
CA PRO A 327 -25.53 -44.56 43.20
C PRO A 327 -24.09 -44.09 42.91
N PRO A 328 -23.39 -44.71 41.93
CA PRO A 328 -22.05 -44.28 41.54
C PRO A 328 -22.01 -42.82 41.09
N LEU A 329 -20.95 -42.13 41.48
CA LEU A 329 -20.70 -40.75 41.07
C LEU A 329 -20.05 -40.71 39.70
N THR A 330 -20.46 -39.74 38.88
CA THR A 330 -19.71 -39.37 37.68
C THR A 330 -18.36 -38.77 38.08
N GLN A 331 -17.42 -38.69 37.15
CA GLN A 331 -16.10 -38.10 37.41
C GLN A 331 -16.19 -36.67 37.96
N SER A 332 -17.06 -35.83 37.36
CA SER A 332 -17.27 -34.45 37.78
C SER A 332 -17.90 -34.37 39.18
N GLU A 333 -18.86 -35.24 39.47
CA GLU A 333 -19.49 -35.30 40.81
C GLU A 333 -18.49 -35.80 41.86
N ALA A 334 -17.66 -36.79 41.54
CA ALA A 334 -16.63 -37.29 42.44
C ALA A 334 -15.52 -36.27 42.71
N ALA A 335 -15.17 -35.44 41.72
CA ALA A 335 -14.26 -34.31 41.89
C ALA A 335 -14.88 -33.22 42.78
N LEU A 336 -16.15 -32.88 42.54
CA LEU A 336 -16.91 -31.95 43.38
C LEU A 336 -17.00 -32.46 44.82
N MET A 337 -17.37 -33.72 45.03
CA MET A 337 -17.48 -34.33 46.36
C MET A 337 -16.17 -34.30 47.15
N ARG A 338 -15.02 -34.48 46.48
CA ARG A 338 -13.69 -34.40 47.10
C ARG A 338 -13.31 -32.98 47.52
N ALA A 339 -13.80 -31.99 46.79
CA ALA A 339 -13.48 -30.59 47.05
C ALA A 339 -14.45 -29.92 48.05
N LEU A 340 -15.61 -30.53 48.32
CA LEU A 340 -16.55 -30.05 49.34
C LEU A 340 -16.08 -30.38 50.77
N PRO A 341 -16.31 -29.47 51.74
CA PRO A 341 -15.96 -29.69 53.14
C PRO A 341 -16.68 -30.90 53.75
N ALA A 342 -16.01 -31.59 54.68
CA ALA A 342 -16.54 -32.78 55.35
C ALA A 342 -17.62 -32.49 56.39
N SER A 343 -17.53 -31.33 57.06
CA SER A 343 -18.50 -30.87 58.06
C SER A 343 -19.64 -30.07 57.42
N ARG A 344 -20.79 -30.00 58.12
CA ARG A 344 -21.87 -29.07 57.80
C ARG A 344 -21.31 -27.66 57.59
N THR A 345 -21.63 -27.04 56.46
CA THR A 345 -21.10 -25.74 56.05
C THR A 345 -22.21 -24.87 55.48
N GLU A 346 -22.36 -23.66 56.02
CA GLU A 346 -23.31 -22.64 55.53
C GLU A 346 -22.81 -22.00 54.24
N LEU A 347 -23.70 -21.80 53.27
CA LEU A 347 -23.44 -21.17 51.98
C LEU A 347 -23.45 -19.63 52.08
N LYS A 348 -22.66 -19.07 53.01
CA LYS A 348 -22.48 -17.62 53.21
C LYS A 348 -21.20 -17.12 52.53
N GLN A 349 -21.14 -15.81 52.24
CA GLN A 349 -19.98 -15.15 51.62
C GLN A 349 -18.67 -15.40 52.41
N GLU A 350 -18.77 -15.51 53.73
CA GLU A 350 -17.66 -15.81 54.63
C GLU A 350 -17.00 -17.17 54.33
N ASN A 351 -17.78 -18.13 53.85
CA ASN A 351 -17.33 -19.46 53.46
C ASN A 351 -17.01 -19.58 51.96
N HIS A 352 -17.15 -18.49 51.18
CA HIS A 352 -16.99 -18.50 49.72
C HIS A 352 -15.60 -18.99 49.28
N ARG A 353 -14.52 -18.69 50.00
CA ARG A 353 -13.18 -19.25 49.65
C ARG A 353 -13.09 -20.77 49.85
N ARG A 354 -13.80 -21.32 50.84
CA ARG A 354 -13.81 -22.76 51.13
C ARG A 354 -14.69 -23.54 50.14
N ILE A 355 -15.80 -22.93 49.70
CA ILE A 355 -16.78 -23.55 48.80
C ILE A 355 -16.46 -23.25 47.31
N GLY A 356 -16.06 -22.03 46.99
CA GLY A 356 -15.73 -21.57 45.64
C GLY A 356 -14.53 -22.29 45.02
N GLY A 357 -13.59 -22.76 45.85
CA GLY A 357 -12.52 -23.65 45.42
C GLY A 357 -13.05 -24.98 44.83
N ALA A 358 -14.18 -25.49 45.33
CA ALA A 358 -14.78 -26.73 44.84
C ALA A 358 -15.40 -26.60 43.44
N GLY A 359 -15.91 -25.41 43.08
CA GLY A 359 -16.37 -25.10 41.73
C GLY A 359 -15.25 -25.26 40.69
N GLY A 360 -14.08 -24.66 40.94
CA GLY A 360 -12.92 -24.76 40.06
C GLY A 360 -12.35 -26.18 39.94
N HIS A 361 -12.31 -26.95 41.04
CA HIS A 361 -11.76 -28.32 41.03
C HIS A 361 -12.66 -29.32 40.28
N SER A 362 -13.98 -29.10 40.26
CA SER A 362 -14.90 -29.92 39.48
C SER A 362 -14.73 -29.74 37.97
N ALA A 363 -14.41 -28.52 37.51
CA ALA A 363 -14.07 -28.21 36.13
C ALA A 363 -12.70 -28.77 35.71
N ILE A 364 -11.70 -28.66 36.59
CA ILE A 364 -10.34 -29.17 36.36
C ILE A 364 -10.31 -30.71 36.36
N GLY A 365 -11.05 -31.36 37.26
CA GLY A 365 -11.11 -32.82 37.37
C GLY A 365 -11.71 -33.51 36.13
N TRP A 366 -12.54 -32.81 35.35
CA TRP A 366 -13.02 -33.29 34.05
C TRP A 366 -11.96 -33.09 32.94
N CYS A 367 -11.35 -31.90 32.87
CA CYS A 367 -10.34 -31.58 31.85
C CYS A 367 -9.04 -32.39 31.96
N ALA A 368 -8.72 -32.93 33.13
CA ALA A 368 -7.47 -33.65 33.36
C ALA A 368 -7.36 -35.02 32.66
N ASN A 369 -8.47 -35.60 32.14
CA ASN A 369 -8.43 -36.96 31.59
C ASN A 369 -9.18 -37.19 30.26
N THR A 370 -9.89 -36.20 29.72
CA THR A 370 -10.36 -36.22 28.32
C THR A 370 -9.21 -35.78 27.40
N LYS A 371 -8.96 -36.51 26.31
CA LYS A 371 -7.97 -36.18 25.25
C LYS A 371 -8.33 -34.91 24.44
N VAL A 372 -8.75 -33.84 25.10
CA VAL A 372 -9.02 -32.53 24.52
C VAL A 372 -8.25 -31.50 25.35
N ARG A 373 -6.93 -31.45 25.12
CA ARG A 373 -5.98 -30.60 25.86
C ARG A 373 -5.95 -29.13 25.43
N PHE A 374 -6.77 -28.73 24.46
CA PHE A 374 -6.77 -27.35 23.97
C PHE A 374 -8.05 -26.65 24.45
N SER A 375 -7.90 -25.57 25.21
CA SER A 375 -8.93 -24.56 25.53
C SER A 375 -9.48 -24.46 26.97
N CYS A 376 -8.81 -24.99 28.01
CA CYS A 376 -9.25 -24.74 29.40
C CYS A 376 -8.31 -23.85 30.25
N ALA A 377 -7.18 -23.39 29.71
CA ALA A 377 -6.20 -22.61 30.48
C ALA A 377 -6.59 -21.14 30.74
N ILE A 378 -7.71 -20.64 30.19
CA ILE A 378 -8.05 -19.20 30.24
C ILE A 378 -9.11 -18.88 31.31
N SER A 379 -9.79 -19.87 31.89
CA SER A 379 -10.91 -19.63 32.83
C SER A 379 -10.57 -19.76 34.31
N ALA A 380 -9.39 -20.29 34.69
CA ALA A 380 -8.98 -20.42 36.09
C ALA A 380 -7.86 -19.43 36.37
N GLY A 381 -8.18 -18.32 37.06
CA GLY A 381 -7.26 -17.24 37.43
C GLY A 381 -6.17 -17.61 38.45
N SER A 382 -5.48 -18.74 38.27
CA SER A 382 -4.28 -19.11 39.02
C SER A 382 -3.07 -18.94 38.10
N ARG A 383 -2.27 -17.91 38.38
CA ARG A 383 -1.00 -17.61 37.72
C ARG A 383 -0.02 -18.77 37.97
N LEU A 384 0.17 -19.65 36.99
CA LEU A 384 1.24 -20.64 37.02
C LEU A 384 2.53 -19.97 36.53
N GLU A 385 3.51 -19.82 37.42
CA GLU A 385 4.86 -19.40 37.05
C GLU A 385 5.52 -20.44 36.14
N PRO A 386 6.26 -20.01 35.10
CA PRO A 386 6.96 -20.94 34.22
C PRO A 386 8.14 -21.58 34.96
N ARG A 387 8.11 -22.92 35.09
CA ARG A 387 9.32 -23.68 35.45
C ARG A 387 10.31 -23.61 34.30
N SER A 388 11.57 -23.33 34.61
CA SER A 388 12.69 -23.37 33.67
C SER A 388 12.87 -24.78 33.08
N PRO A 389 13.41 -24.90 31.85
CA PRO A 389 13.75 -26.19 31.29
C PRO A 389 15.05 -26.72 31.95
N ALA A 390 15.02 -27.98 32.40
CA ALA A 390 16.24 -28.72 32.71
C ALA A 390 16.77 -29.41 31.43
N PRO A 391 18.09 -29.62 31.32
CA PRO A 391 18.76 -29.84 30.04
C PRO A 391 18.77 -31.29 29.56
N TYR A 392 18.94 -31.39 28.24
CA TYR A 392 19.11 -32.55 27.34
C TYR A 392 17.85 -33.29 26.90
#